data_AF-A0A7S2J3G7-F1
#
_entry.id   AF-A0A7S2J3G7-F1
#
_cell.length_a   1.000
_cell.length_b   1.000
_cell.length_c   1.000
_cell.angle_alpha   90.00
_cell.angle_beta   90.00
_cell.angle_gamma   90.00
#
_symmetry.space_group_name_H-M   'P 1'
#
loop_
_entity.id
_entity.type
_entity.pdbx_description
1 polymer ?
#
loop_
_entity_poly.entity_id
_entity_poly.type
_entity_poly.pdbx_seq_one_letter_code
_entity_poly.pdbx_strand_id
1 'polypeptide(L)'
;MGEGTSSIVRRGEWHTQTVAIKVYKAQLSSDGKNVDEVRASCAVDHPNVLRWLGYLEEGAEQEAHATGASDGWRLIGVLEWAPGFSSLGKPPSMQSITRDTYAEGTSFTAAEVRAIAFNIASALEHLHSRGVAHGDLYAHNILWRRAE
;
A
#
# COMPACT_ATOMS: atom_id res chain seq x y z
N MET A 1 -4.26 -3.52 -10.59
CA MET A 1 -4.65 -4.87 -10.11
C MET A 1 -3.38 -5.62 -9.82
N GLY A 2 -3.31 -6.36 -8.72
CA GLY A 2 -2.08 -7.03 -8.33
C GLY A 2 -2.31 -8.03 -7.20
N GLU A 3 -1.47 -9.03 -7.15
CA GLU A 3 -1.39 -9.97 -6.04
C GLU A 3 -0.05 -9.79 -5.35
N GLY A 4 -0.09 -9.44 -4.07
CA GLY A 4 1.06 -9.45 -3.19
C GLY A 4 1.10 -10.73 -2.37
N THR A 5 2.21 -10.93 -1.67
CA THR A 5 2.40 -12.08 -0.76
C THR A 5 1.33 -12.12 0.32
N SER A 6 0.95 -10.95 0.86
CA SER A 6 0.01 -10.80 1.98
C SER A 6 -1.44 -10.44 1.58
N SER A 7 -1.68 -10.00 0.34
CA SER A 7 -2.99 -9.49 -0.07
C SER A 7 -3.25 -9.59 -1.57
N ILE A 8 -4.53 -9.48 -1.96
CA ILE A 8 -4.98 -9.40 -3.35
C ILE A 8 -5.70 -8.06 -3.55
N VAL A 9 -5.33 -7.31 -4.59
CA VAL A 9 -5.95 -6.02 -4.92
C VAL A 9 -6.77 -6.15 -6.20
N ARG A 10 -8.08 -5.95 -6.09
CA ARG A 10 -9.05 -6.03 -7.19
C ARG A 10 -9.71 -4.68 -7.43
N ARG A 11 -10.13 -4.42 -8.67
CA ARG A 11 -11.06 -3.31 -8.95
C ARG A 11 -12.44 -3.67 -8.39
N GLY A 12 -13.09 -2.72 -7.74
CA GLY A 12 -14.47 -2.83 -7.28
C GLY A 12 -15.27 -1.57 -7.58
N GLU A 13 -16.54 -1.61 -7.19
CA GLU A 13 -17.46 -0.49 -7.24
C GLU A 13 -18.05 -0.30 -5.84
N TRP A 14 -18.02 0.93 -5.33
CA TRP A 14 -18.66 1.32 -4.08
C TRP A 14 -19.57 2.51 -4.35
N HIS A 15 -20.88 2.33 -4.13
CA HIS A 15 -21.92 3.21 -4.67
C HIS A 15 -21.76 3.41 -6.19
N THR A 16 -21.41 4.61 -6.63
CA THR A 16 -21.16 4.97 -8.04
C THR A 16 -19.69 5.24 -8.34
N GLN A 17 -18.79 4.96 -7.39
CA GLN A 17 -17.36 5.24 -7.50
C GLN A 17 -16.59 3.93 -7.74
N THR A 18 -15.67 3.94 -8.72
CA THR A 18 -14.69 2.87 -8.87
C THR A 18 -13.67 2.96 -7.73
N VAL A 19 -13.38 1.82 -7.10
CA VAL A 19 -12.47 1.70 -5.95
C VAL A 19 -11.48 0.56 -6.14
N ALA A 20 -10.40 0.56 -5.35
CA ALA A 20 -9.52 -0.59 -5.19
C ALA A 20 -9.88 -1.34 -3.91
N ILE A 21 -10.11 -2.65 -4.01
CA ILE A 21 -10.43 -3.53 -2.88
C ILE A 21 -9.18 -4.37 -2.58
N LYS A 22 -8.57 -4.16 -1.41
CA LYS A 22 -7.43 -4.94 -0.90
C LYS A 22 -7.94 -6.00 0.08
N VAL A 23 -7.82 -7.27 -0.29
CA VAL A 23 -8.21 -8.42 0.55
C VAL A 23 -6.96 -9.02 1.17
N TYR A 24 -6.87 -9.03 2.49
CA TYR A 24 -5.73 -9.59 3.22
C TYR A 24 -5.89 -11.11 3.40
N LYS A 25 -4.77 -11.84 3.28
CA LYS A 25 -4.75 -13.32 3.32
C LYS A 25 -4.62 -13.90 4.73
N ALA A 26 -4.16 -13.12 5.70
CA ALA A 26 -3.93 -13.56 7.09
C ALA A 26 -4.01 -12.38 8.06
N GLN A 27 -4.24 -12.63 9.35
CA GLN A 27 -4.28 -11.59 10.39
C GLN A 27 -2.90 -10.99 10.68
N LEU A 28 -1.87 -11.83 10.60
CA LEU A 28 -0.48 -11.49 10.89
C LEU A 28 0.37 -11.63 9.61
N SER A 29 1.27 -10.69 9.38
CA SER A 29 2.36 -10.76 8.40
C SER A 29 3.71 -10.75 9.12
N SER A 30 4.83 -10.81 8.38
CA SER A 30 6.17 -10.60 8.94
C SER A 30 6.34 -9.24 9.63
N ASP A 31 5.52 -8.27 9.23
CA ASP A 31 5.66 -6.87 9.63
C ASP A 31 4.68 -6.47 10.74
N GLY A 32 3.88 -7.44 11.22
CA GLY A 32 2.93 -7.24 12.32
C GLY A 32 1.49 -7.58 11.93
N LYS A 33 0.51 -7.01 12.65
CA LYS A 33 -0.90 -7.26 12.35
C LYS A 33 -1.33 -6.41 11.18
N ASN A 34 -1.98 -7.02 10.18
CA ASN A 34 -2.44 -6.29 9.00
C ASN A 34 -3.48 -5.21 9.34
N VAL A 35 -4.24 -5.38 10.43
CA VAL A 35 -5.18 -4.35 10.90
C VAL A 35 -4.47 -3.07 11.35
N ASP A 36 -3.24 -3.16 11.85
CA ASP A 36 -2.50 -1.98 12.30
C ASP A 36 -2.05 -1.13 11.08
N GLU A 37 -1.66 -1.76 9.97
CA GLU A 37 -1.41 -1.09 8.67
C GLU A 37 -2.64 -0.31 8.20
N VAL A 38 -3.81 -0.98 8.24
CA VAL A 38 -5.09 -0.36 7.83
C VAL A 38 -5.43 0.83 8.72
N ARG A 39 -5.33 0.67 10.05
CA ARG A 39 -5.63 1.73 11.01
C ARG A 39 -4.70 2.93 10.86
N ALA A 40 -3.39 2.69 10.70
CA ALA A 40 -2.42 3.75 10.46
C ALA A 40 -2.71 4.51 9.16
N SER A 41 -3.09 3.78 8.11
CA SER A 41 -3.40 4.38 6.82
C SER A 41 -4.72 5.18 6.83
N CYS A 42 -5.72 4.76 7.59
CA CYS A 42 -6.96 5.52 7.79
C CYS A 42 -6.78 6.78 8.68
N ALA A 43 -5.68 6.90 9.43
CA ALA A 43 -5.42 8.02 10.33
C ALA A 43 -4.82 9.26 9.63
N VAL A 44 -4.50 9.14 8.33
CA VAL A 44 -3.87 10.17 7.51
C VAL A 44 -4.72 10.45 6.27
N ASP A 45 -4.85 11.72 5.92
CA ASP A 45 -5.48 12.17 4.67
C ASP A 45 -4.61 13.25 4.03
N HIS A 46 -4.04 12.97 2.86
CA HIS A 46 -3.09 13.85 2.17
C HIS A 46 -3.03 13.52 0.67
N PRO A 47 -2.92 14.51 -0.23
CA PRO A 47 -2.96 14.27 -1.69
C PRO A 47 -1.84 13.37 -2.24
N ASN A 48 -0.72 13.26 -1.52
CA ASN A 48 0.41 12.38 -1.88
C ASN A 48 0.41 11.05 -1.10
N VAL A 49 -0.71 10.67 -0.48
CA VAL A 49 -0.91 9.41 0.23
C VAL A 49 -2.15 8.74 -0.35
N LEU A 50 -2.03 7.46 -0.74
CA LEU A 50 -3.17 6.72 -1.29
C LEU A 50 -4.28 6.63 -0.23
N ARG A 51 -5.44 7.21 -0.54
CA ARG A 51 -6.52 7.38 0.43
C ARG A 51 -7.25 6.09 0.71
N TRP A 52 -7.40 5.77 1.99
CA TRP A 52 -8.28 4.71 2.48
C TRP A 52 -9.69 5.27 2.67
N LEU A 53 -10.66 4.62 2.05
CA LEU A 53 -12.08 5.00 2.11
C LEU A 53 -12.81 4.30 3.26
N GLY A 54 -12.27 3.18 3.72
CA GLY A 54 -12.79 2.40 4.83
C GLY A 54 -12.21 0.99 4.84
N TYR A 55 -12.60 0.20 5.83
CA TYR A 55 -12.25 -1.21 5.91
C TYR A 55 -13.35 -2.00 6.62
N LEU A 56 -13.35 -3.30 6.36
CA LEU A 56 -14.16 -4.30 7.04
C LEU A 56 -13.22 -5.29 7.72
N GLU A 57 -13.42 -5.52 9.01
CA GLU A 57 -12.76 -6.53 9.80
C GLU A 57 -13.82 -7.49 10.34
N GLU A 58 -13.83 -8.73 9.86
CA GLU A 58 -14.73 -9.80 10.31
C GLU A 58 -13.92 -10.90 11.02
N GLY A 59 -14.50 -11.43 12.10
CA GLY A 59 -13.84 -12.42 12.97
C GLY A 59 -12.88 -11.74 13.93
N ALA A 60 -13.27 -11.60 15.19
CA ALA A 60 -12.43 -11.00 16.23
C ALA A 60 -12.29 -11.94 17.43
N GLU A 61 -11.05 -12.05 17.92
CA GLU A 61 -10.69 -12.43 19.29
C GLU A 61 -10.99 -13.86 19.79
N GLN A 62 -10.72 -14.90 19.00
CA GLN A 62 -10.15 -16.10 19.62
C GLN A 62 -8.66 -16.12 19.36
N GLU A 63 -7.87 -16.08 20.43
CA GLU A 63 -6.44 -16.33 20.44
C GLU A 63 -6.12 -17.56 19.59
N ALA A 64 -5.76 -17.35 18.32
CA ALA A 64 -5.38 -18.41 17.43
C ALA A 64 -4.02 -18.94 17.88
N HIS A 65 -4.05 -19.89 18.82
CA HIS A 65 -2.98 -20.86 18.99
C HIS A 65 -2.74 -21.53 17.64
N ALA A 66 -1.70 -21.07 16.95
CA ALA A 66 -0.78 -21.87 16.16
C ALA A 66 -1.34 -22.92 15.16
N THR A 67 -2.50 -22.72 14.53
CA THR A 67 -2.94 -23.58 13.42
C THR A 67 -3.53 -22.80 12.26
N GLY A 68 -2.66 -22.16 11.46
CA GLY A 68 -2.66 -22.06 9.98
C GLY A 68 -3.90 -21.69 9.14
N ALA A 69 -5.13 -21.68 9.64
CA ALA A 69 -6.33 -21.34 8.89
C ALA A 69 -7.40 -20.85 9.86
N SER A 70 -7.54 -19.53 9.97
CA SER A 70 -8.68 -18.89 10.63
C SER A 70 -9.87 -18.95 9.69
N ASP A 71 -10.60 -20.07 9.68
CA ASP A 71 -11.92 -20.16 9.07
C ASP A 71 -12.82 -19.09 9.70
N GLY A 72 -12.99 -17.96 9.02
CA GLY A 72 -13.86 -16.85 9.43
C GLY A 72 -13.20 -15.48 9.60
N TRP A 73 -11.87 -15.39 9.70
CA TRP A 73 -11.21 -14.07 9.76
C TRP A 73 -11.09 -13.45 8.36
N ARG A 74 -11.46 -12.18 8.22
CA ARG A 74 -11.32 -11.42 6.97
C ARG A 74 -11.02 -9.96 7.28
N LEU A 75 -10.01 -9.41 6.60
CA LEU A 75 -9.77 -7.97 6.55
C LEU A 75 -9.80 -7.51 5.09
N ILE A 76 -10.67 -6.55 4.82
CA ILE A 76 -10.87 -5.97 3.49
C ILE A 76 -10.73 -4.46 3.60
N GLY A 77 -9.76 -3.89 2.88
CA GLY A 77 -9.60 -2.45 2.70
C GLY A 77 -10.29 -1.97 1.43
N VAL A 78 -10.95 -0.80 1.52
CA VAL A 78 -11.46 -0.06 0.36
C VAL A 78 -10.60 1.19 0.21
N LEU A 79 -9.92 1.32 -0.92
CA LEU A 79 -9.00 2.41 -1.24
C LEU A 79 -9.52 3.17 -2.46
N GLU A 80 -9.06 4.41 -2.60
CA GLU A 80 -9.33 5.16 -3.82
C GLU A 80 -8.75 4.47 -5.06
N TRP A 81 -9.39 4.73 -6.20
CA TRP A 81 -8.93 4.23 -7.49
C TRP A 81 -7.96 5.22 -8.12
N ALA A 82 -6.73 4.77 -8.39
CA ALA A 82 -5.66 5.57 -8.99
C ALA A 82 -5.31 5.08 -10.41
N PRO A 83 -6.14 5.36 -11.43
CA PRO A 83 -5.87 4.93 -12.79
C PRO A 83 -4.65 5.62 -13.38
N GLY A 84 -3.85 4.89 -14.16
CA GLY A 84 -2.64 5.40 -14.81
C GLY A 84 -1.42 5.50 -13.88
N PHE A 85 -1.58 5.21 -12.59
CA PHE A 85 -0.47 5.06 -11.66
C PHE A 85 0.07 3.63 -11.69
N SER A 86 1.39 3.50 -11.56
CA SER A 86 2.07 2.23 -11.33
C SER A 86 3.10 2.40 -10.23
N SER A 87 3.54 1.29 -9.62
CA SER A 87 4.69 1.35 -8.70
C SER A 87 5.90 1.96 -9.41
N LEU A 88 6.60 2.86 -8.71
CA LEU A 88 7.77 3.56 -9.21
C LEU A 88 8.92 2.59 -9.49
N GLY A 89 9.02 1.53 -8.67
CA GLY A 89 9.94 0.41 -8.85
C GLY A 89 9.25 -0.94 -8.68
N LYS A 90 10.05 -2.00 -8.77
CA LYS A 90 9.73 -3.38 -8.43
C LYS A 90 10.49 -3.76 -7.16
N PRO A 91 9.97 -4.71 -6.36
CA PRO A 91 10.66 -5.15 -5.16
C PRO A 91 12.06 -5.70 -5.50
N PRO A 92 12.93 -5.86 -4.49
CA PRO A 92 14.23 -6.45 -4.68
C PRO A 92 14.13 -7.84 -5.32
N SER A 93 15.15 -8.19 -6.09
CA SER A 93 15.34 -9.50 -6.70
C SER A 93 16.45 -10.25 -5.99
N MET A 94 16.58 -11.56 -6.25
CA MET A 94 17.72 -12.35 -5.76
C MET A 94 19.09 -11.76 -6.17
N GLN A 95 19.14 -10.97 -7.25
CA GLN A 95 20.36 -10.31 -7.71
C GLN A 95 20.60 -8.95 -7.03
N SER A 96 19.53 -8.20 -6.74
CA SER A 96 19.65 -6.86 -6.17
C SER A 96 19.61 -6.84 -4.63
N ILE A 97 19.23 -7.97 -4.02
CA ILE A 97 19.18 -8.28 -2.58
C ILE A 97 18.28 -7.31 -1.80
N THR A 98 18.74 -6.09 -1.56
CA THR A 98 18.01 -5.06 -0.80
C THR A 98 17.54 -3.89 -1.67
N ARG A 99 18.02 -3.80 -2.92
CA ARG A 99 17.71 -2.66 -3.80
C ARG A 99 16.52 -2.98 -4.68
N ASP A 100 15.55 -2.07 -4.69
CA ASP A 100 14.48 -2.08 -5.69
C ASP A 100 15.04 -2.05 -7.10
N THR A 101 14.28 -2.64 -8.02
CA THR A 101 14.61 -2.71 -9.43
C THR A 101 13.66 -1.87 -10.26
N TYR A 102 14.08 -1.47 -11.46
CA TYR A 102 13.26 -0.72 -12.39
C TYR A 102 13.11 -1.51 -13.68
N ALA A 103 12.07 -1.23 -14.46
CA ALA A 103 11.96 -1.83 -15.78
C ALA A 103 13.15 -1.40 -16.65
N GLU A 104 13.60 -2.27 -17.54
CA GLU A 104 14.69 -1.95 -18.45
C GLU A 104 14.35 -0.70 -19.28
N GLY A 105 15.32 0.20 -19.44
CA GLY A 105 15.12 1.48 -20.12
C GLY A 105 14.39 2.56 -19.30
N THR A 106 14.03 2.29 -18.03
CA THR A 106 13.48 3.33 -17.15
C THR A 106 14.49 4.46 -16.98
N SER A 107 14.05 5.67 -17.33
CA SER A 107 14.81 6.90 -17.10
C SER A 107 13.86 8.00 -16.64
N PHE A 108 14.39 8.91 -15.81
CA PHE A 108 13.66 10.06 -15.29
C PHE A 108 14.40 11.33 -15.64
N THR A 109 13.66 12.38 -15.98
CA THR A 109 14.24 13.72 -16.08
C THR A 109 14.53 14.26 -14.68
N ALA A 110 15.44 15.23 -14.58
CA ALA A 110 15.71 15.89 -13.30
C ALA A 110 14.45 16.56 -12.71
N ALA A 111 13.52 17.01 -13.56
CA ALA A 111 12.25 17.60 -13.10
C ALA A 111 11.34 16.53 -12.47
N GLU A 112 11.26 15.34 -13.07
CA GLU A 112 10.47 14.22 -12.54
C GLU A 112 11.01 13.74 -11.19
N VAL A 113 12.34 13.56 -11.09
CA VAL A 113 12.98 13.15 -9.83
C VAL A 113 12.69 14.16 -8.72
N ARG A 114 12.79 15.47 -9.01
CA ARG A 114 12.45 16.52 -8.04
C ARG A 114 10.98 16.47 -7.62
N ALA A 115 10.06 16.29 -8.57
CA ALA A 115 8.63 16.21 -8.27
C ALA A 115 8.30 14.98 -7.39
N ILE A 116 8.87 13.82 -7.72
CA ILE A 116 8.73 12.59 -6.92
C ILE A 116 9.25 12.83 -5.49
N ALA A 117 10.47 13.34 -5.36
CA ALA A 117 11.09 13.56 -4.06
C ALA A 117 10.30 14.57 -3.20
N PHE A 118 9.81 15.65 -3.81
CA PHE A 118 9.01 16.65 -3.11
C PHE A 118 7.68 16.07 -2.63
N ASN A 119 6.98 15.32 -3.47
CA ASN A 119 5.70 14.70 -3.11
C ASN A 119 5.86 13.67 -1.99
N ILE A 120 6.92 12.87 -2.02
CA ILE A 120 7.27 11.94 -0.94
C ILE A 120 7.55 12.71 0.35
N ALA A 121 8.39 13.75 0.31
CA ALA A 121 8.74 14.53 1.49
C ALA A 121 7.50 15.18 2.12
N SER A 122 6.62 15.76 1.30
CA SER A 122 5.34 16.33 1.74
C SER A 122 4.41 15.28 2.36
N ALA A 123 4.32 14.07 1.79
CA ALA A 123 3.56 12.98 2.40
C ALA A 123 4.15 12.56 3.77
N LEU A 124 5.47 12.40 3.86
CA LEU A 124 6.15 12.00 5.08
C LEU A 124 6.03 13.05 6.19
N GLU A 125 6.12 14.33 5.86
CA GLU A 125 5.87 15.42 6.81
C GLU A 125 4.47 15.27 7.44
N HIS A 126 3.45 15.06 6.61
CA HIS A 126 2.09 14.85 7.10
C HIS A 126 1.98 13.60 7.97
N LEU A 127 2.49 12.45 7.51
CA LEU A 127 2.50 11.20 8.29
C LEU A 127 3.14 11.41 9.67
N HIS A 128 4.33 12.01 9.71
CA HIS A 128 5.05 12.27 10.95
C HIS A 128 4.31 13.24 11.87
N SER A 129 3.63 14.26 11.32
CA SER A 129 2.80 15.18 12.11
C SER A 129 1.62 14.48 12.80
N ARG A 130 1.21 13.32 12.27
CA ARG A 130 0.17 12.44 12.83
C ARG A 130 0.73 11.33 13.71
N GLY A 131 2.03 11.31 13.96
CA GLY A 131 2.70 10.25 14.72
C GLY A 131 2.76 8.91 13.99
N VAL A 132 2.55 8.90 12.66
CA VAL A 132 2.61 7.72 11.81
C VAL A 132 3.96 7.69 11.10
N ALA A 133 4.69 6.58 11.22
CA ALA A 133 5.85 6.29 10.37
C ALA A 133 5.42 5.35 9.24
N HIS A 134 5.89 5.57 8.01
CA HIS A 134 5.59 4.65 6.91
C HIS A 134 6.19 3.25 7.14
N GLY A 135 7.41 3.16 7.68
CA GLY A 135 8.06 1.89 8.03
C GLY A 135 8.58 1.03 6.87
N ASP A 136 8.18 1.33 5.62
CA ASP A 136 8.50 0.52 4.43
C ASP A 136 8.59 1.40 3.16
N LEU A 137 9.32 2.51 3.25
CA LEU A 137 9.39 3.50 2.18
C LEU A 137 10.37 3.06 1.07
N TYR A 138 9.84 2.34 0.09
CA TYR A 138 10.57 1.84 -1.08
C TYR A 138 9.90 2.24 -2.39
N ALA A 139 10.64 2.20 -3.51
CA ALA A 139 10.12 2.57 -4.82
C ALA A 139 8.95 1.69 -5.26
N HIS A 140 8.91 0.43 -4.84
CA HIS A 140 7.78 -0.46 -5.14
C HIS A 140 6.49 -0.12 -4.37
N ASN A 141 6.60 0.62 -3.26
CA ASN A 141 5.47 1.13 -2.46
C ASN A 141 5.06 2.57 -2.82
N ILE A 142 5.77 3.22 -3.74
CA ILE A 142 5.42 4.55 -4.24
C ILE A 142 4.68 4.39 -5.56
N LEU A 143 3.45 4.91 -5.63
CA LEU A 143 2.71 5.01 -6.89
C LEU A 143 3.10 6.28 -7.65
N TRP A 144 3.39 6.14 -8.93
CA TRP A 144 3.83 7.22 -9.81
C TRP A 144 3.14 7.13 -11.17
N ARG A 145 2.91 8.30 -11.77
CA ARG A 145 2.59 8.44 -13.19
C ARG A 145 3.39 9.60 -13.76
N ARG A 146 3.83 9.46 -15.01
CA ARG A 146 4.44 10.56 -15.74
C ARG A 146 3.36 11.59 -16.06
N ALA A 147 3.68 12.88 -15.87
CA ALA A 147 2.80 13.96 -16.33
C ALA A 147 2.76 13.92 -17.86
N GLU A 148 1.56 14.03 -18.43
CA GLU A 148 1.35 14.15 -19.87
C GLU A 148 1.87 15.48 -20.42
#